data_AF-A0A1Q3KI98-F1
#
_entry.id   AF-A0A1Q3KI98-F1
#
_cell.length_a   1.000
_cell.length_b   1.000
_cell.length_c   1.000
_cell.angle_alpha   90.00
_cell.angle_beta   90.00
_cell.angle_gamma   90.00
#
_symmetry.space_group_name_H-M   'P 1'
#
loop_
_entity.id
_entity.type
_entity.pdbx_description
1 polymer ?
#
loop_
_entity_poly.entity_id
_entity_poly.type
_entity_poly.pdbx_seq_one_letter_code
_entity_poly.pdbx_strand_id
1 'polypeptide(L)'
;NTADHRLIEKLDTESGGRLLGVPSLGEILAAHGRSLAVLASNSAGATRLFNHKARALGHATLSGHFPDVATSAELLDQVQRRFGPVPPAPPKGTPDLEAQRLLASTFLELVWPERRPDVTILSFSEPDTSSHYCGTAAAETRQALRFADEQFGRVLDWWEAEGRAEGVHLIVASDHGHVSVQAKADPVDALEAAGLRCGSGEASEVDIDAVVLPGQVGAIYLTDPTEEAIRRAVAAMMERPWCGPVFTAAQGDVEGVAPGSFARHLVFADHGRAADILFAYRSDSEADPFGLAGRTWSADWGIGLGVHGGLHSAEMAATGILAGTHFKRGVPSTTPSSIVDLAPTALRILGIAPPATMTGRVLSECLEQSVETPSVVEEVEEAGTGRYRQRLRRAAVGENRYVEGAEAQS
;
A
#
# COMPACT_ATOMS: atom_id res chain seq x y z
N ASN A 1 14.56 -2.09 -0.27
CA ASN A 1 14.10 -0.71 0.04
C ASN A 1 13.40 -0.13 -1.18
N THR A 2 12.09 0.13 -1.12
CA THR A 2 11.30 0.67 -2.26
C THR A 2 11.41 2.20 -2.41
N ALA A 3 12.15 2.88 -1.54
CA ALA A 3 12.31 4.34 -1.59
C ALA A 3 13.30 4.83 -2.66
N ASP A 4 14.21 3.97 -3.13
CA ASP A 4 15.25 4.32 -4.10
C ASP A 4 14.86 3.94 -5.54
N HIS A 5 14.61 4.95 -6.37
CA HIS A 5 14.26 4.76 -7.79
C HIS A 5 15.33 4.04 -8.61
N ARG A 6 16.62 4.12 -8.24
CA ARG A 6 17.72 3.44 -8.94
C ARG A 6 17.73 1.95 -8.62
N LEU A 7 17.43 1.58 -7.37
CA LEU A 7 17.25 0.18 -7.01
C LEU A 7 16.05 -0.43 -7.74
N ILE A 8 14.93 0.30 -7.84
CA ILE A 8 13.77 -0.13 -8.62
C ILE A 8 14.14 -0.35 -10.10
N GLU A 9 14.94 0.53 -10.68
CA GLU A 9 15.45 0.44 -12.05
C GLU A 9 16.31 -0.80 -12.29
N LYS A 10 17.22 -1.05 -11.33
CA LYS A 10 18.08 -2.23 -11.33
C LYS A 10 17.25 -3.50 -11.23
N LEU A 11 16.28 -3.57 -10.32
CA LEU A 11 15.39 -4.72 -10.16
C LEU A 11 14.53 -4.97 -11.39
N ASP A 12 14.01 -3.92 -12.05
CA ASP A 12 13.29 -4.07 -13.31
C ASP A 12 14.21 -4.62 -14.41
N THR A 13 15.45 -4.14 -14.48
CA THR A 13 16.44 -4.63 -15.45
C THR A 13 16.81 -6.09 -15.19
N GLU A 14 17.13 -6.45 -13.95
CA GLU A 14 17.52 -7.81 -13.54
C GLU A 14 16.38 -8.81 -13.68
N SER A 15 15.12 -8.37 -13.56
CA SER A 15 13.94 -9.21 -13.83
C SER A 15 13.61 -9.37 -15.33
N GLY A 16 14.40 -8.76 -16.22
CA GLY A 16 14.16 -8.75 -17.67
C GLY A 16 12.96 -7.88 -18.06
N GLY A 17 12.74 -6.78 -17.33
CA GLY A 17 11.61 -5.88 -17.51
C GLY A 17 10.31 -6.37 -16.86
N ARG A 18 10.38 -7.33 -15.93
CA ARG A 18 9.21 -7.95 -15.27
C ARG A 18 9.21 -7.65 -13.77
N LEU A 19 9.48 -6.39 -13.41
CA LEU A 19 9.41 -5.96 -12.01
C LEU A 19 8.04 -6.31 -11.42
N LEU A 20 6.99 -5.92 -12.15
CA LEU A 20 5.65 -6.46 -11.98
C LEU A 20 5.55 -7.72 -12.86
N GLY A 21 5.08 -8.83 -12.27
CA GLY A 21 4.96 -10.11 -12.99
C GLY A 21 3.79 -10.17 -13.98
N VAL A 22 3.02 -9.08 -14.08
CA VAL A 22 1.84 -8.91 -14.93
C VAL A 22 1.83 -7.49 -15.50
N PRO A 23 1.10 -7.22 -16.60
CA PRO A 23 1.01 -5.88 -17.17
C PRO A 23 0.51 -4.85 -16.15
N SER A 24 1.22 -3.73 -16.04
CA SER A 24 0.83 -2.58 -15.23
C SER A 24 -0.34 -1.81 -15.85
N LEU A 25 -1.03 -0.99 -15.06
CA LEU A 25 -2.05 -0.08 -15.58
C LEU A 25 -1.49 0.81 -16.71
N GLY A 26 -0.26 1.31 -16.56
CA GLY A 26 0.42 2.11 -17.58
C GLY A 26 0.59 1.35 -18.90
N GLU A 27 1.03 0.10 -18.86
CA GLU A 27 1.17 -0.75 -20.06
C GLU A 27 -0.19 -1.07 -20.71
N ILE A 28 -1.20 -1.37 -19.90
CA ILE A 28 -2.56 -1.65 -20.38
C ILE A 28 -3.13 -0.41 -21.10
N LEU A 29 -3.00 0.76 -20.51
CA LEU A 29 -3.44 2.02 -21.12
C LEU A 29 -2.71 2.29 -22.43
N ALA A 30 -1.37 2.20 -22.43
CA ALA A 30 -0.57 2.44 -23.63
C ALA A 30 -0.93 1.49 -24.78
N ALA A 31 -1.18 0.20 -24.48
CA ALA A 31 -1.62 -0.79 -25.47
C ALA A 31 -2.97 -0.45 -26.13
N HIS A 32 -3.78 0.40 -25.49
CA HIS A 32 -5.07 0.89 -26.00
C HIS A 32 -4.99 2.35 -26.48
N GLY A 33 -3.79 2.88 -26.69
CA GLY A 33 -3.59 4.27 -27.12
C GLY A 33 -4.01 5.30 -26.07
N ARG A 34 -4.02 4.92 -24.80
CA ARG A 34 -4.36 5.78 -23.65
C ARG A 34 -3.10 6.16 -22.88
N SER A 35 -3.15 7.34 -22.28
CA SER A 35 -2.04 7.95 -21.56
C SER A 35 -2.26 7.96 -20.05
N LEU A 36 -1.16 7.82 -19.29
CA LEU A 36 -1.14 7.93 -17.83
C LEU A 36 -0.19 9.06 -17.42
N ALA A 37 -0.63 9.92 -16.50
CA ALA A 37 0.22 10.87 -15.79
C ALA A 37 0.31 10.49 -14.29
N VAL A 38 1.49 10.63 -13.70
CA VAL A 38 1.73 10.41 -12.26
C VAL A 38 2.37 11.68 -11.68
N LEU A 39 1.73 12.24 -10.66
CA LEU A 39 2.22 13.37 -9.88
C LEU A 39 2.23 12.94 -8.41
N ALA A 40 3.41 12.74 -7.81
CA ALA A 40 3.49 12.14 -6.47
C ALA A 40 4.54 12.79 -5.57
N SER A 41 4.22 13.03 -4.29
CA SER A 41 5.17 13.52 -3.28
C SER A 41 5.83 12.41 -2.46
N ASN A 42 5.52 11.14 -2.74
CA ASN A 42 6.16 9.99 -2.12
C ASN A 42 7.68 9.94 -2.43
N SER A 43 8.37 8.99 -1.80
CA SER A 43 9.77 8.69 -2.10
C SER A 43 10.01 8.46 -3.60
N ALA A 44 11.23 8.72 -4.07
CA ALA A 44 11.58 8.58 -5.48
C ALA A 44 11.22 7.21 -6.07
N GLY A 45 11.47 6.13 -5.33
CA GLY A 45 11.13 4.77 -5.75
C GLY A 45 9.62 4.49 -5.74
N ALA A 46 8.87 5.00 -4.76
CA ALA A 46 7.41 4.90 -4.75
C ALA A 46 6.77 5.67 -5.92
N THR A 47 7.21 6.91 -6.18
CA THR A 47 6.79 7.68 -7.36
C THR A 47 7.01 6.89 -8.64
N ARG A 48 8.16 6.22 -8.76
CA ARG A 48 8.45 5.38 -9.91
C ARG A 48 7.53 4.15 -10.00
N LEU A 49 7.23 3.50 -8.89
CA LEU A 49 6.41 2.28 -8.88
C LEU A 49 4.97 2.51 -9.37
N PHE A 50 4.40 3.71 -9.19
CA PHE A 50 3.10 4.06 -9.77
C PHE A 50 3.05 3.87 -11.29
N ASN A 51 4.17 4.05 -11.99
CA ASN A 51 4.29 3.72 -13.41
C ASN A 51 5.75 3.43 -13.81
N HIS A 52 6.26 2.26 -13.42
CA HIS A 52 7.68 1.91 -13.60
C HIS A 52 8.15 1.90 -15.07
N LYS A 53 7.23 1.74 -16.03
CA LYS A 53 7.49 1.79 -17.48
C LYS A 53 7.28 3.17 -18.11
N ALA A 54 6.95 4.20 -17.33
CA ALA A 54 6.50 5.50 -17.84
C ALA A 54 7.39 6.07 -18.96
N ARG A 55 8.71 6.05 -18.77
CA ARG A 55 9.69 6.56 -19.75
C ARG A 55 9.63 5.82 -21.09
N ALA A 56 9.51 4.50 -21.05
CA ALA A 56 9.44 3.68 -22.27
C ALA A 56 8.11 3.86 -23.01
N LEU A 57 7.04 4.17 -22.28
CA LEU A 57 5.69 4.38 -22.80
C LEU A 57 5.40 5.85 -23.18
N GLY A 58 6.33 6.78 -22.94
CA GLY A 58 6.10 8.22 -23.15
C GLY A 58 5.08 8.82 -22.17
N HIS A 59 4.78 8.14 -21.08
CA HIS A 59 3.88 8.61 -20.02
C HIS A 59 4.57 9.63 -19.12
N ALA A 60 3.80 10.56 -18.57
CA ALA A 60 4.33 11.61 -17.70
C ALA A 60 4.44 11.11 -16.25
N THR A 61 5.58 11.36 -15.62
CA THR A 61 5.79 11.16 -14.19
C THR A 61 6.57 12.34 -13.65
N LEU A 62 6.14 12.90 -12.52
CA LEU A 62 6.80 13.98 -11.80
C LEU A 62 6.77 13.66 -10.30
N SER A 63 7.92 13.80 -9.66
CA SER A 63 8.01 13.78 -8.19
C SER A 63 7.92 15.20 -7.65
N GLY A 64 7.25 15.37 -6.51
CA GLY A 64 7.23 16.63 -5.76
C GLY A 64 8.59 17.04 -5.19
N HIS A 65 9.57 16.13 -5.13
CA HIS A 65 10.88 16.39 -4.53
C HIS A 65 12.08 15.98 -5.40
N PHE A 66 11.93 14.96 -6.23
CA PHE A 66 13.04 14.30 -6.91
C PHE A 66 13.00 14.54 -8.42
N PRO A 67 13.69 15.58 -8.94
CA PRO A 67 13.61 15.96 -10.35
C PRO A 67 14.11 14.83 -11.28
N ASP A 68 15.08 14.04 -10.83
CA ASP A 68 15.65 12.89 -11.58
C ASP A 68 14.62 11.81 -11.91
N VAL A 69 13.51 11.75 -11.17
CA VAL A 69 12.41 10.80 -11.40
C VAL A 69 11.53 11.25 -12.58
N ALA A 70 11.60 12.51 -12.98
CA ALA A 70 10.76 13.03 -14.05
C ALA A 70 11.02 12.30 -15.38
N THR A 71 9.94 11.96 -16.08
CA THR A 71 10.05 11.24 -17.38
C THR A 71 10.07 12.18 -18.59
N SER A 72 9.76 13.46 -18.38
CA SER A 72 9.78 14.50 -19.41
C SER A 72 10.55 15.72 -18.89
N ALA A 73 11.71 15.98 -19.51
CA ALA A 73 12.51 17.17 -19.20
C ALA A 73 11.74 18.46 -19.51
N GLU A 74 10.99 18.48 -20.62
CA GLU A 74 10.13 19.60 -20.98
C GLU A 74 9.07 19.90 -19.92
N LEU A 75 8.37 18.87 -19.41
CA LEU A 75 7.39 19.06 -18.33
C LEU A 75 8.07 19.60 -17.07
N LEU A 76 9.21 19.04 -16.67
CA LEU A 76 9.96 19.52 -15.51
C LEU A 76 10.36 20.99 -15.68
N ASP A 77 10.87 21.38 -16.84
CA ASP A 77 11.24 22.77 -17.15
C ASP A 77 10.03 23.71 -17.13
N GLN A 78 8.86 23.27 -17.60
CA GLN A 78 7.60 24.03 -17.53
C GLN A 78 7.18 24.24 -16.08
N VAL A 79 7.17 23.18 -15.26
CA VAL A 79 6.87 23.24 -13.83
C VAL A 79 7.82 24.22 -13.15
N GLN A 80 9.14 24.09 -13.39
CA GLN A 80 10.15 24.91 -12.74
C GLN A 80 10.07 26.38 -13.11
N ARG A 81 9.77 26.70 -14.38
CA ARG A 81 9.55 28.09 -14.81
C ARG A 81 8.28 28.70 -14.23
N ARG A 82 7.23 27.90 -14.04
CA ARG A 82 5.92 28.38 -13.60
C ARG A 82 5.80 28.50 -12.09
N PHE A 83 6.31 27.52 -11.35
CA PHE A 83 6.13 27.40 -9.90
C PHE A 83 7.43 27.48 -9.10
N GLY A 84 8.58 27.53 -9.77
CA GLY A 84 9.90 27.44 -9.13
C GLY A 84 10.42 26.00 -9.03
N PRO A 85 11.64 25.82 -8.51
CA PRO A 85 12.23 24.49 -8.38
C PRO A 85 11.37 23.57 -7.51
N VAL A 86 11.44 22.25 -7.77
CA VAL A 86 10.83 21.26 -6.89
C VAL A 86 11.42 21.38 -5.48
N PRO A 87 10.59 21.46 -4.43
CA PRO A 87 11.07 21.63 -3.06
C PRO A 87 11.83 20.38 -2.58
N PRO A 88 12.88 20.54 -1.75
CA PRO A 88 13.49 19.39 -1.10
C PRO A 88 12.48 18.70 -0.17
N ALA A 89 12.68 17.40 0.08
CA ALA A 89 11.90 16.69 1.09
C ALA A 89 12.09 17.37 2.47
N PRO A 90 11.01 17.64 3.22
CA PRO A 90 11.12 18.32 4.50
C PRO A 90 11.83 17.44 5.55
N PRO A 91 12.35 18.03 6.64
CA PRO A 91 12.86 17.26 7.77
C PRO A 91 11.80 16.32 8.35
N LYS A 92 12.23 15.16 8.84
CA LYS A 92 11.35 14.19 9.52
C LYS A 92 10.55 14.88 10.64
N GLY A 93 9.24 14.64 10.66
CA GLY A 93 8.31 15.26 11.62
C GLY A 93 7.76 16.63 11.19
N THR A 94 8.11 17.11 10.00
CA THR A 94 7.52 18.34 9.42
C THR A 94 6.54 17.95 8.31
N PRO A 95 5.28 18.42 8.35
CA PRO A 95 4.31 18.20 7.29
C PRO A 95 4.78 18.68 5.92
N ASP A 96 4.67 17.82 4.90
CA ASP A 96 5.04 18.13 3.52
C ASP A 96 3.96 18.92 2.77
N LEU A 97 3.83 20.20 3.11
CA LEU A 97 2.80 21.08 2.53
C LEU A 97 3.21 21.64 1.16
N GLU A 98 4.51 21.78 0.90
CA GLU A 98 5.00 22.44 -0.33
C GLU A 98 4.84 21.55 -1.55
N ALA A 99 5.20 20.26 -1.47
CA ALA A 99 5.04 19.36 -2.60
C ALA A 99 3.57 19.10 -2.93
N GLN A 100 2.70 18.95 -1.91
CA GLN A 100 1.26 18.82 -2.13
C GLN A 100 0.69 20.00 -2.93
N ARG A 101 1.06 21.24 -2.56
CA ARG A 101 0.64 22.45 -3.28
C ARG A 101 1.16 22.47 -4.71
N LEU A 102 2.44 22.16 -4.89
CA LEU A 102 3.09 22.13 -6.20
C LEU A 102 2.43 21.12 -7.13
N LEU A 103 2.15 19.91 -6.65
CA LEU A 103 1.57 18.84 -7.47
C LEU A 103 0.11 19.14 -7.82
N ALA A 104 -0.69 19.65 -6.88
CA ALA A 104 -2.05 20.10 -7.17
C ALA A 104 -2.07 21.25 -8.20
N SER A 105 -1.20 22.26 -8.05
CA SER A 105 -1.04 23.32 -9.06
C SER A 105 -0.58 22.79 -10.40
N THR A 106 0.38 21.87 -10.41
CA THR A 106 0.89 21.25 -11.65
C THR A 106 -0.21 20.48 -12.38
N PHE A 107 -1.04 19.75 -11.65
CA PHE A 107 -2.21 19.08 -12.23
C PHE A 107 -3.16 20.10 -12.87
N LEU A 108 -3.60 21.08 -12.10
CA LEU A 108 -4.65 22.02 -12.48
C LEU A 108 -4.23 23.01 -13.59
N GLU A 109 -3.00 23.49 -13.55
CA GLU A 109 -2.54 24.58 -14.42
C GLU A 109 -1.67 24.12 -15.60
N LEU A 110 -1.12 22.90 -15.60
CA LEU A 110 -0.25 22.40 -16.67
C LEU A 110 -0.71 21.05 -17.24
N VAL A 111 -0.82 20.02 -16.40
CA VAL A 111 -1.07 18.65 -16.89
C VAL A 111 -2.48 18.50 -17.47
N TRP A 112 -3.51 18.97 -16.76
CA TRP A 112 -4.88 18.92 -17.28
C TRP A 112 -5.06 19.81 -18.52
N PRO A 113 -4.68 21.11 -18.51
CA PRO A 113 -4.98 22.00 -19.64
C PRO A 113 -4.16 21.68 -20.90
N GLU A 114 -2.90 21.26 -20.76
CA GLU A 114 -1.98 21.12 -21.90
C GLU A 114 -1.80 19.67 -22.36
N ARG A 115 -1.74 18.71 -21.43
CA ARG A 115 -1.42 17.31 -21.75
C ARG A 115 -2.65 16.40 -21.85
N ARG A 116 -3.74 16.73 -21.15
CA ARG A 116 -5.03 16.01 -21.19
C ARG A 116 -4.85 14.47 -21.08
N PRO A 117 -4.16 13.94 -20.06
CA PRO A 117 -3.98 12.50 -19.93
C PRO A 117 -5.32 11.78 -19.70
N ASP A 118 -5.46 10.55 -20.21
CA ASP A 118 -6.69 9.75 -20.01
C ASP A 118 -6.86 9.29 -18.56
N VAL A 119 -5.75 9.11 -17.84
CA VAL A 119 -5.71 8.81 -16.40
C VAL A 119 -4.62 9.65 -15.73
N THR A 120 -4.93 10.24 -14.57
CA THR A 120 -3.92 10.87 -13.70
C THR A 120 -3.95 10.24 -12.31
N ILE A 121 -2.79 9.89 -11.78
CA ILE A 121 -2.58 9.59 -10.37
C ILE A 121 -1.95 10.82 -9.73
N LEU A 122 -2.71 11.50 -8.86
CA LEU A 122 -2.23 12.55 -7.98
C LEU A 122 -2.12 11.97 -6.57
N SER A 123 -0.89 11.78 -6.09
CA SER A 123 -0.62 11.12 -4.80
C SER A 123 0.12 12.04 -3.85
N PHE A 124 -0.40 12.16 -2.63
CA PHE A 124 0.23 12.87 -1.53
C PHE A 124 0.77 11.86 -0.51
N SER A 125 2.00 12.09 -0.06
CA SER A 125 2.68 11.32 1.01
C SER A 125 2.16 11.63 2.42
N GLU A 126 1.24 12.58 2.54
CA GLU A 126 0.59 12.96 3.78
C GLU A 126 -0.85 12.41 3.83
N PRO A 127 -1.37 12.03 5.00
CA PRO A 127 -0.78 12.22 6.33
C PRO A 127 0.17 11.10 6.80
N ASP A 128 0.52 10.14 5.93
CA ASP A 128 1.39 9.00 6.27
C ASP A 128 2.72 9.44 6.90
N THR A 129 3.42 10.36 6.23
CA THR A 129 4.72 10.87 6.70
C THR A 129 4.60 11.51 8.08
N SER A 130 3.66 12.43 8.27
CA SER A 130 3.44 13.05 9.58
C SER A 130 3.02 12.02 10.63
N SER A 131 2.22 11.02 10.27
CA SER A 131 1.81 9.97 11.20
C SER A 131 2.99 9.14 11.72
N HIS A 132 3.90 8.73 10.84
CA HIS A 132 5.12 7.99 11.22
C HIS A 132 6.05 8.76 12.15
N TYR A 133 6.15 10.09 12.00
CA TYR A 133 7.12 10.88 12.74
C TYR A 133 6.55 11.67 13.92
N CYS A 134 5.23 11.90 13.94
CA CYS A 134 4.56 12.71 14.97
C CYS A 134 3.47 11.94 15.74
N GLY A 135 2.92 10.87 15.15
CA GLY A 135 1.78 10.12 15.71
C GLY A 135 0.50 10.26 14.89
N THR A 136 -0.42 9.32 15.03
CA THR A 136 -1.68 9.17 14.24
C THR A 136 -2.57 10.40 14.18
N ALA A 137 -2.61 11.20 15.25
CA ALA A 137 -3.40 12.44 15.29
C ALA A 137 -2.72 13.58 16.06
N ALA A 138 -1.39 13.69 15.94
CA ALA A 138 -0.64 14.85 16.42
C ALA A 138 -1.09 16.16 15.74
N ALA A 139 -0.66 17.31 16.28
CA ALA A 139 -1.02 18.61 15.71
C ALA A 139 -0.55 18.75 14.26
N GLU A 140 0.65 18.26 13.99
CA GLU A 140 1.33 18.19 12.70
C GLU A 140 0.58 17.24 11.74
N THR A 141 0.23 16.03 12.18
CA THR A 141 -0.54 15.07 11.37
C THR A 141 -1.91 15.63 10.99
N ARG A 142 -2.59 16.28 11.93
CA ARG A 142 -3.87 16.95 11.65
C ARG A 142 -3.70 18.18 10.75
N GLN A 143 -2.56 18.87 10.81
CA GLN A 143 -2.23 19.96 9.88
C GLN A 143 -2.03 19.41 8.47
N ALA A 144 -1.26 18.32 8.32
CA ALA A 144 -1.03 17.65 7.06
C ALA A 144 -2.36 17.18 6.43
N LEU A 145 -3.23 16.56 7.23
CA LEU A 145 -4.55 16.11 6.78
C LEU A 145 -5.45 17.27 6.34
N ARG A 146 -5.53 18.36 7.12
CA ARG A 146 -6.28 19.57 6.73
C ARG A 146 -5.75 20.15 5.42
N PHE A 147 -4.43 20.18 5.25
CA PHE A 147 -3.84 20.74 4.05
C PHE A 147 -4.07 19.85 2.81
N ALA A 148 -4.03 18.53 2.98
CA ALA A 148 -4.39 17.58 1.94
C ALA A 148 -5.86 17.75 1.50
N ASP A 149 -6.78 17.93 2.46
CA ASP A 149 -8.18 18.25 2.20
C ASP A 149 -8.32 19.59 1.45
N GLU A 150 -7.58 20.63 1.84
CA GLU A 150 -7.54 21.91 1.11
C GLU A 150 -7.05 21.74 -0.35
N GLN A 151 -6.03 20.92 -0.59
CA GLN A 151 -5.53 20.65 -1.95
C GLN A 151 -6.52 19.83 -2.77
N PHE A 152 -7.19 18.85 -2.15
CA PHE A 152 -8.28 18.11 -2.78
C PHE A 152 -9.46 19.04 -3.09
N GLY A 153 -9.80 19.97 -2.21
CA GLY A 153 -10.82 21.00 -2.42
C GLY A 153 -10.58 21.80 -3.69
N ARG A 154 -9.33 22.18 -3.99
CA ARG A 154 -8.98 22.85 -5.26
C ARG A 154 -9.25 21.96 -6.48
N VAL A 155 -9.00 20.67 -6.39
CA VAL A 155 -9.30 19.70 -7.46
C VAL A 155 -10.80 19.51 -7.61
N LEU A 156 -11.53 19.45 -6.50
CA LEU A 156 -12.98 19.33 -6.49
C LEU A 156 -13.64 20.58 -7.11
N ASP A 157 -13.20 21.79 -6.72
CA ASP A 157 -13.69 23.05 -7.27
C ASP A 157 -13.51 23.11 -8.80
N TRP A 158 -12.33 22.72 -9.29
CA TRP A 158 -12.07 22.60 -10.73
C TRP A 158 -12.97 21.55 -11.40
N TRP A 159 -13.15 20.39 -10.77
CA TRP A 159 -13.99 19.32 -11.31
C TRP A 159 -15.46 19.74 -11.39
N GLU A 160 -15.97 20.46 -10.38
CA GLU A 160 -17.34 20.98 -10.39
C GLU A 160 -17.54 22.08 -11.43
N ALA A 161 -16.54 22.96 -11.61
CA ALA A 161 -16.59 24.06 -12.56
C ALA A 161 -16.46 23.60 -14.03
N GLU A 162 -15.62 22.61 -14.31
CA GLU A 162 -15.26 22.20 -15.68
C GLU A 162 -15.14 20.68 -15.83
N GLY A 163 -14.31 20.03 -15.00
CA GLY A 163 -13.87 18.65 -15.25
C GLY A 163 -15.01 17.65 -15.40
N ARG A 164 -16.08 17.79 -14.60
CA ARG A 164 -17.27 16.94 -14.68
C ARG A 164 -18.03 17.09 -15.99
N ALA A 165 -18.11 18.30 -16.53
CA ALA A 165 -18.77 18.56 -17.82
C ALA A 165 -17.94 17.98 -18.99
N GLU A 166 -16.61 17.99 -18.84
CA GLU A 166 -15.66 17.33 -19.75
C GLU A 166 -15.63 15.79 -19.60
N GLY A 167 -16.44 15.22 -18.70
CA GLY A 167 -16.55 13.78 -18.52
C GLY A 167 -15.45 13.14 -17.66
N VAL A 168 -14.73 13.94 -16.86
CA VAL A 168 -13.74 13.42 -15.90
C VAL A 168 -14.43 12.75 -14.72
N HIS A 169 -13.88 11.62 -14.28
CA HIS A 169 -14.27 10.91 -13.05
C HIS A 169 -13.20 11.10 -11.99
N LEU A 170 -13.63 11.29 -10.74
CA LEU A 170 -12.74 11.34 -9.58
C LEU A 170 -12.83 10.02 -8.80
N ILE A 171 -11.67 9.49 -8.46
CA ILE A 171 -11.51 8.39 -7.52
C ILE A 171 -10.59 8.90 -6.41
N VAL A 172 -11.12 9.01 -5.20
CA VAL A 172 -10.33 9.33 -4.00
C VAL A 172 -10.13 8.05 -3.23
N ALA A 173 -8.88 7.72 -2.94
CA ALA A 173 -8.54 6.54 -2.18
C ALA A 173 -7.33 6.78 -1.28
N SER A 174 -7.24 6.01 -0.20
CA SER A 174 -5.98 5.76 0.49
C SER A 174 -5.52 4.32 0.23
N ASP A 175 -4.24 4.07 0.40
CA ASP A 175 -3.64 2.74 0.33
C ASP A 175 -3.84 1.94 1.62
N HIS A 176 -3.83 2.59 2.77
CA HIS A 176 -4.08 1.98 4.08
C HIS A 176 -4.56 3.00 5.12
N GLY A 177 -4.86 2.51 6.32
CA GLY A 177 -4.97 3.27 7.56
C GLY A 177 -3.76 3.04 8.49
N HIS A 178 -3.80 3.58 9.71
CA HIS A 178 -2.68 3.57 10.66
C HIS A 178 -3.13 3.15 12.07
N VAL A 179 -2.19 2.60 12.84
CA VAL A 179 -2.30 2.34 14.29
C VAL A 179 -1.08 2.89 15.02
N SER A 180 -1.13 2.95 16.35
CA SER A 180 -0.02 3.50 17.14
C SER A 180 0.88 2.41 17.74
N VAL A 181 2.19 2.65 17.82
CA VAL A 181 3.10 1.74 18.52
C VAL A 181 2.89 1.83 20.02
N GLN A 182 2.58 0.70 20.68
CA GLN A 182 2.50 0.62 22.14
C GLN A 182 3.76 0.05 22.80
N ALA A 183 4.49 -0.83 22.11
CA ALA A 183 5.62 -1.54 22.69
C ALA A 183 6.65 -1.95 21.64
N LYS A 184 7.87 -2.19 22.10
CA LYS A 184 9.00 -2.59 21.25
C LYS A 184 9.08 -4.11 21.09
N ALA A 185 9.27 -4.57 19.87
CA ALA A 185 9.49 -5.97 19.54
C ALA A 185 10.94 -6.21 19.11
N ASP A 186 11.42 -7.43 19.32
CA ASP A 186 12.71 -7.89 18.83
C ASP A 186 12.55 -9.28 18.19
N PRO A 187 12.27 -9.34 16.88
CA PRO A 187 12.20 -10.60 16.16
C PRO A 187 13.55 -11.32 16.08
N VAL A 188 14.66 -10.58 16.08
CA VAL A 188 16.01 -11.15 15.99
C VAL A 188 16.33 -11.94 17.26
N ASP A 189 16.07 -11.37 18.43
CA ASP A 189 16.24 -12.08 19.72
C ASP A 189 15.49 -13.42 19.76
N ALA A 190 14.26 -13.47 19.24
CA ALA A 190 13.48 -14.70 19.23
C ALA A 190 14.09 -15.78 18.34
N LEU A 191 14.63 -15.39 17.17
CA LEU A 191 15.28 -16.31 16.24
C LEU A 191 16.67 -16.75 16.74
N GLU A 192 17.44 -15.84 17.33
CA GLU A 192 18.74 -16.15 17.94
C GLU A 192 18.59 -17.09 19.15
N ALA A 193 17.56 -16.89 19.98
CA ALA A 193 17.21 -17.81 21.05
C ALA A 193 16.86 -19.22 20.53
N ALA A 194 16.38 -19.32 19.29
CA ALA A 194 16.14 -20.58 18.58
C ALA A 194 17.39 -21.17 17.90
N GLY A 195 18.55 -20.50 18.04
CA GLY A 195 19.84 -20.91 17.49
C GLY A 195 20.07 -20.50 16.04
N LEU A 196 19.35 -19.49 15.51
CA LEU A 196 19.55 -18.96 14.16
C LEU A 196 20.43 -17.71 14.20
N ARG A 197 21.43 -17.65 13.32
CA ARG A 197 22.25 -16.44 13.10
C ARG A 197 21.51 -15.51 12.14
N CYS A 198 21.09 -14.37 12.64
CA CYS A 198 20.28 -13.44 11.87
C CYS A 198 21.12 -12.33 11.25
N GLY A 199 20.71 -11.88 10.07
CA GLY A 199 21.30 -10.78 9.33
C GLY A 199 20.26 -9.83 8.77
N SER A 200 20.70 -8.66 8.33
CA SER A 200 19.89 -7.63 7.70
C SER A 200 19.80 -7.76 6.18
N GLY A 201 20.59 -8.66 5.58
CA GLY A 201 20.62 -8.89 4.13
C GLY A 201 21.55 -7.95 3.37
N GLU A 202 22.48 -7.28 4.07
CA GLU A 202 23.57 -6.54 3.44
C GLU A 202 24.64 -7.50 2.89
N ALA A 203 25.18 -7.20 1.70
CA ALA A 203 26.07 -8.09 0.94
C ALA A 203 27.39 -8.48 1.66
N SER A 204 27.68 -7.89 2.81
CA SER A 204 28.86 -8.18 3.64
C SER A 204 28.65 -9.23 4.72
N GLU A 205 27.42 -9.69 4.95
CA GLU A 205 27.10 -10.68 5.98
C GLU A 205 27.41 -12.10 5.46
N VAL A 206 28.54 -12.67 5.90
CA VAL A 206 28.91 -14.06 5.62
C VAL A 206 28.38 -14.93 6.76
N ASP A 207 27.82 -16.10 6.43
CA ASP A 207 27.45 -17.16 7.39
C ASP A 207 26.24 -16.84 8.29
N ILE A 208 25.15 -16.33 7.68
CA ILE A 208 23.84 -16.13 8.31
C ILE A 208 22.86 -17.25 7.93
N ASP A 209 21.98 -17.61 8.88
CA ASP A 209 20.93 -18.60 8.68
C ASP A 209 19.61 -17.96 8.22
N ALA A 210 19.38 -16.70 8.59
CA ALA A 210 18.17 -15.96 8.27
C ALA A 210 18.43 -14.48 7.98
N VAL A 211 17.83 -13.95 6.92
CA VAL A 211 17.67 -12.49 6.72
C VAL A 211 16.34 -12.07 7.33
N VAL A 212 16.38 -11.11 8.24
CA VAL A 212 15.21 -10.62 8.97
C VAL A 212 14.90 -9.19 8.55
N LEU A 213 13.70 -8.99 8.01
CA LEU A 213 13.14 -7.67 7.74
C LEU A 213 12.04 -7.40 8.77
N PRO A 214 12.32 -6.65 9.86
CA PRO A 214 11.46 -6.55 11.03
C PRO A 214 10.36 -5.48 10.90
N GLY A 215 9.98 -5.12 9.67
CA GLY A 215 8.91 -4.16 9.39
C GLY A 215 7.57 -4.62 9.96
N GLN A 216 6.54 -3.76 9.88
CA GLN A 216 5.20 -4.10 10.41
C GLN A 216 4.59 -5.33 9.73
N VAL A 217 4.81 -5.47 8.42
CA VAL A 217 4.83 -6.78 7.77
C VAL A 217 6.25 -7.31 7.90
N GLY A 218 6.45 -8.18 8.89
CA GLY A 218 7.71 -8.83 9.12
C GLY A 218 7.94 -9.95 8.10
N ALA A 219 9.18 -10.06 7.61
CA ALA A 219 9.55 -11.06 6.63
C ALA A 219 10.89 -11.72 7.01
N ILE A 220 10.94 -13.04 7.02
CA ILE A 220 12.14 -13.82 7.32
C ILE A 220 12.44 -14.74 6.14
N TYR A 221 13.60 -14.54 5.54
CA TYR A 221 14.13 -15.38 4.48
C TYR A 221 15.22 -16.29 5.07
N LEU A 222 15.04 -17.60 4.99
CA LEU A 222 16.01 -18.56 5.46
C LEU A 222 16.98 -18.91 4.33
N THR A 223 18.27 -19.02 4.66
CA THR A 223 19.29 -19.45 3.69
C THR A 223 19.06 -20.92 3.25
N ASP A 224 18.55 -21.76 4.16
CA ASP A 224 18.12 -23.14 3.90
C ASP A 224 16.71 -23.38 4.49
N PRO A 225 15.63 -23.12 3.73
CA PRO A 225 14.25 -23.12 4.21
C PRO A 225 13.64 -24.53 4.33
N THR A 226 14.26 -25.39 5.14
CA THR A 226 13.65 -26.70 5.48
C THR A 226 12.40 -26.52 6.35
N GLU A 227 11.43 -27.44 6.25
CA GLU A 227 10.25 -27.41 7.13
C GLU A 227 10.63 -27.36 8.61
N GLU A 228 11.70 -28.06 9.00
CA GLU A 228 12.20 -28.07 10.38
C GLU A 228 12.72 -26.68 10.81
N ALA A 229 13.49 -26.00 9.96
CA ALA A 229 13.97 -24.66 10.24
C ALA A 229 12.82 -23.66 10.37
N ILE A 230 11.82 -23.74 9.48
CA ILE A 230 10.62 -22.90 9.51
C ILE A 230 9.83 -23.16 10.80
N ARG A 231 9.57 -24.43 11.14
CA ARG A 231 8.85 -24.82 12.37
C ARG A 231 9.55 -24.32 13.62
N ARG A 232 10.87 -24.47 13.69
CA ARG A 232 11.69 -24.00 14.82
C ARG A 232 11.60 -22.47 15.00
N ALA A 233 11.76 -21.72 13.91
CA ALA A 233 11.68 -20.26 13.93
C ALA A 233 10.28 -19.78 14.36
N VAL A 234 9.22 -20.32 13.74
CA VAL A 234 7.84 -19.94 14.07
C VAL A 234 7.47 -20.29 15.51
N ALA A 235 7.87 -21.47 16.01
CA ALA A 235 7.63 -21.85 17.39
C ALA A 235 8.26 -20.85 18.38
N ALA A 236 9.50 -20.43 18.14
CA ALA A 236 10.19 -19.47 19.00
C ALA A 236 9.55 -18.08 18.99
N MET A 237 9.05 -17.63 17.82
CA MET A 237 8.30 -16.38 17.71
C MET A 237 6.99 -16.43 18.49
N MET A 238 6.21 -17.51 18.35
CA MET A 238 4.89 -17.64 18.99
C MET A 238 4.94 -17.66 20.54
N GLU A 239 6.12 -17.87 21.13
CA GLU A 239 6.33 -17.72 22.58
C GLU A 239 6.48 -16.26 23.03
N ARG A 240 6.68 -15.32 22.09
CA ARG A 240 6.91 -13.91 22.40
C ARG A 240 5.60 -13.10 22.40
N PRO A 241 5.47 -12.12 23.32
CA PRO A 241 4.27 -11.30 23.43
C PRO A 241 4.07 -10.32 22.26
N TRP A 242 5.05 -10.08 21.41
CA TRP A 242 4.85 -9.24 20.24
C TRP A 242 4.31 -10.02 19.04
N CYS A 243 4.32 -11.36 19.08
CA CYS A 243 3.95 -12.20 17.95
C CYS A 243 2.45 -12.08 17.67
N GLY A 244 2.15 -11.47 16.53
CA GLY A 244 0.82 -11.45 15.95
C GLY A 244 0.65 -12.61 14.96
N PRO A 245 -0.28 -12.47 14.00
CA PRO A 245 -0.52 -13.47 12.97
C PRO A 245 0.76 -13.87 12.22
N VAL A 246 0.92 -15.18 11.97
CA VAL A 246 2.10 -15.76 11.29
C VAL A 246 1.63 -16.60 10.12
N PHE A 247 2.30 -16.45 8.97
CA PHE A 247 2.00 -17.08 7.70
C PHE A 247 3.23 -17.80 7.13
N THR A 248 3.04 -19.02 6.66
CA THR A 248 4.06 -19.80 5.97
C THR A 248 3.50 -20.41 4.67
N ALA A 249 4.32 -21.16 3.93
CA ALA A 249 3.84 -21.91 2.77
C ALA A 249 2.66 -22.82 3.16
N ALA A 250 1.71 -23.02 2.24
CA ALA A 250 0.47 -23.74 2.51
C ALA A 250 0.71 -25.22 2.85
N GLN A 251 0.03 -25.69 3.90
CA GLN A 251 -0.18 -27.11 4.22
C GLN A 251 -1.69 -27.37 4.28
N GLY A 252 -2.33 -27.41 3.12
CA GLY A 252 -3.78 -27.46 2.97
C GLY A 252 -4.39 -26.09 2.74
N ASP A 253 -5.71 -25.96 2.93
CA ASP A 253 -6.44 -24.74 2.57
C ASP A 253 -6.29 -23.60 3.58
N VAL A 254 -6.01 -23.92 4.85
CA VAL A 254 -5.99 -22.94 5.96
C VAL A 254 -4.63 -22.88 6.65
N GLU A 255 -4.07 -24.03 7.00
CA GLU A 255 -2.84 -24.13 7.81
C GLU A 255 -1.59 -23.97 6.95
N GLY A 256 -0.55 -23.37 7.52
CA GLY A 256 0.79 -23.33 6.95
C GLY A 256 1.64 -24.53 7.39
N VAL A 257 2.84 -24.68 6.81
CA VAL A 257 3.79 -25.76 7.14
C VAL A 257 4.26 -25.76 8.61
N ALA A 258 4.25 -24.59 9.26
CA ALA A 258 4.52 -24.49 10.68
C ALA A 258 3.23 -24.62 11.52
N PRO A 259 3.20 -25.50 12.55
CA PRO A 259 2.04 -25.65 13.41
C PRO A 259 1.53 -24.32 13.98
N GLY A 260 0.25 -24.06 13.79
CA GLY A 260 -0.41 -22.84 14.26
C GLY A 260 -0.18 -21.62 13.38
N SER A 261 0.56 -21.70 12.28
CA SER A 261 0.67 -20.65 11.25
C SER A 261 -0.44 -20.79 10.20
N PHE A 262 -0.86 -19.69 9.59
CA PHE A 262 -1.75 -19.72 8.44
C PHE A 262 -0.99 -19.97 7.14
N ALA A 263 -1.68 -20.52 6.14
CA ALA A 263 -1.20 -20.53 4.78
C ALA A 263 -1.19 -19.09 4.23
N ARG A 264 -0.05 -18.67 3.65
CA ARG A 264 0.13 -17.29 3.17
C ARG A 264 -0.78 -16.89 2.00
N HIS A 265 -1.37 -17.86 1.27
CA HIS A 265 -2.37 -17.55 0.24
C HIS A 265 -3.64 -16.91 0.80
N LEU A 266 -3.96 -17.14 2.07
CA LEU A 266 -5.13 -16.54 2.71
C LEU A 266 -5.09 -15.00 2.75
N VAL A 267 -3.88 -14.43 2.67
CA VAL A 267 -3.61 -12.99 2.65
C VAL A 267 -2.93 -12.56 1.34
N PHE A 268 -3.10 -13.33 0.27
CA PHE A 268 -2.59 -13.04 -1.08
C PHE A 268 -1.06 -12.89 -1.16
N ALA A 269 -0.33 -13.53 -0.25
CA ALA A 269 1.13 -13.41 -0.16
C ALA A 269 1.89 -14.57 -0.81
N ASP A 270 1.23 -15.37 -1.66
CA ASP A 270 1.88 -16.42 -2.46
C ASP A 270 2.59 -15.81 -3.68
N HIS A 271 3.91 -15.78 -3.64
CA HIS A 271 4.74 -15.33 -4.76
C HIS A 271 6.12 -16.00 -4.68
N GLY A 272 6.80 -16.19 -5.81
CA GLY A 272 8.20 -16.69 -5.82
C GLY A 272 9.25 -15.74 -5.21
N ARG A 273 8.81 -14.61 -4.63
CA ARG A 273 9.63 -13.61 -3.91
C ARG A 273 9.16 -13.47 -2.47
N ALA A 274 8.11 -14.19 -2.07
CA ALA A 274 7.61 -14.15 -0.72
C ALA A 274 8.61 -14.80 0.22
N ALA A 275 8.70 -14.27 1.44
CA ALA A 275 9.52 -14.83 2.49
C ALA A 275 9.02 -16.23 2.91
N ASP A 276 9.90 -16.99 3.56
CA ASP A 276 9.58 -18.31 4.09
C ASP A 276 8.62 -18.20 5.28
N ILE A 277 8.80 -17.14 6.08
CA ILE A 277 7.91 -16.77 7.18
C ILE A 277 7.54 -15.29 7.01
N LEU A 278 6.24 -15.03 6.99
CA LEU A 278 5.66 -13.69 7.05
C LEU A 278 4.90 -13.56 8.37
N PHE A 279 4.93 -12.38 8.98
CA PHE A 279 4.18 -12.12 10.19
C PHE A 279 3.72 -10.68 10.28
N ALA A 280 2.69 -10.44 11.08
CA ALA A 280 2.35 -9.12 11.57
C ALA A 280 2.59 -9.07 13.07
N TYR A 281 2.92 -7.90 13.62
CA TYR A 281 2.97 -7.72 15.07
C TYR A 281 1.56 -7.82 15.67
N ARG A 282 1.49 -8.26 16.93
CA ARG A 282 0.23 -8.35 17.64
C ARG A 282 -0.38 -6.95 17.80
N SER A 283 -1.67 -6.82 17.49
CA SER A 283 -2.42 -5.59 17.68
C SER A 283 -3.55 -5.76 18.67
N ASP A 284 -3.97 -4.67 19.30
CA ASP A 284 -5.20 -4.56 20.07
C ASP A 284 -5.99 -3.31 19.67
N SER A 285 -7.25 -3.23 20.07
CA SER A 285 -8.14 -2.09 19.77
C SER A 285 -8.29 -1.11 20.94
N GLU A 286 -7.34 -1.09 21.88
CA GLU A 286 -7.33 -0.03 22.89
C GLU A 286 -7.03 1.33 22.25
N ALA A 287 -7.42 2.39 22.94
CA ALA A 287 -7.18 3.76 22.49
C ALA A 287 -5.70 4.12 22.58
N ASP A 288 -5.21 4.79 21.55
CA ASP A 288 -3.90 5.40 21.51
C ASP A 288 -3.86 6.74 22.27
N PRO A 289 -2.69 7.41 22.38
CA PRO A 289 -2.57 8.70 23.08
C PRO A 289 -3.47 9.84 22.53
N PHE A 290 -4.04 9.67 21.34
CA PHE A 290 -4.94 10.62 20.70
C PHE A 290 -6.41 10.19 20.74
N GLY A 291 -6.72 9.04 21.36
CA GLY A 291 -8.07 8.50 21.48
C GLY A 291 -8.53 7.68 20.28
N LEU A 292 -7.64 7.34 19.33
CA LEU A 292 -7.96 6.49 18.18
C LEU A 292 -7.75 5.02 18.54
N ALA A 293 -8.63 4.14 18.05
CA ALA A 293 -8.53 2.71 18.33
C ALA A 293 -7.44 2.06 17.47
N GLY A 294 -6.64 1.19 18.09
CA GLY A 294 -5.65 0.39 17.38
C GLY A 294 -4.24 0.70 17.84
N ARG A 295 -3.59 -0.31 18.43
CA ARG A 295 -2.19 -0.25 18.81
C ARG A 295 -1.47 -1.54 18.43
N THR A 296 -0.17 -1.44 18.18
CA THR A 296 0.66 -2.58 17.76
C THR A 296 2.06 -2.54 18.37
N TRP A 297 2.83 -3.60 18.18
CA TRP A 297 4.25 -3.63 18.49
C TRP A 297 5.08 -3.19 17.29
N SER A 298 6.32 -2.75 17.53
CA SER A 298 7.23 -2.38 16.45
C SER A 298 8.68 -2.62 16.82
N ALA A 299 9.47 -3.14 15.89
CA ALA A 299 10.93 -3.13 16.02
C ALA A 299 11.49 -1.73 15.76
N ASP A 300 11.09 -1.12 14.65
CA ASP A 300 11.79 0.04 14.08
C ASP A 300 11.25 1.40 14.56
N TRP A 301 9.97 1.47 14.93
CA TRP A 301 9.30 2.74 15.24
C TRP A 301 9.13 2.98 16.74
N GLY A 302 9.21 4.25 17.16
CA GLY A 302 9.08 4.67 18.55
C GLY A 302 7.66 4.53 19.09
N ILE A 303 7.54 4.33 20.41
CA ILE A 303 6.24 4.27 21.10
C ILE A 303 5.48 5.58 20.90
N GLY A 304 4.18 5.48 20.60
CA GLY A 304 3.26 6.60 20.32
C GLY A 304 3.27 7.10 18.88
N LEU A 305 4.19 6.61 18.04
CA LEU A 305 4.22 6.95 16.61
C LEU A 305 3.23 6.09 15.82
N GLY A 306 2.74 6.63 14.72
CA GLY A 306 1.88 5.90 13.80
C GLY A 306 2.68 4.91 12.98
N VAL A 307 2.08 3.76 12.68
CA VAL A 307 2.63 2.73 11.81
C VAL A 307 1.48 2.05 11.05
N HIS A 308 1.84 1.33 9.99
CA HIS A 308 0.91 0.56 9.17
C HIS A 308 1.60 -0.68 8.59
N GLY A 309 0.81 -1.59 8.02
CA GLY A 309 1.25 -2.82 7.37
C GLY A 309 0.81 -4.09 8.11
N GLY A 310 0.38 -3.96 9.36
CA GLY A 310 -0.27 -5.04 10.09
C GLY A 310 -1.66 -5.36 9.55
N LEU A 311 -2.37 -6.22 10.29
CA LEU A 311 -3.69 -6.72 9.95
C LEU A 311 -4.77 -6.23 10.92
N HIS A 312 -4.51 -5.15 11.67
CA HIS A 312 -5.57 -4.53 12.45
C HIS A 312 -6.61 -3.90 11.52
N SER A 313 -7.89 -3.94 11.88
CA SER A 313 -8.98 -3.41 11.03
C SER A 313 -8.81 -1.92 10.71
N ALA A 314 -8.22 -1.13 11.62
CA ALA A 314 -7.90 0.28 11.36
C ALA A 314 -6.75 0.48 10.36
N GLU A 315 -5.86 -0.50 10.18
CA GLU A 315 -4.84 -0.49 9.12
C GLU A 315 -5.45 -0.91 7.78
N MET A 316 -6.38 -1.87 7.81
CA MET A 316 -7.10 -2.36 6.61
C MET A 316 -8.16 -1.38 6.10
N ALA A 317 -8.64 -0.48 6.95
CA ALA A 317 -9.64 0.52 6.59
C ALA A 317 -9.01 1.65 5.76
N ALA A 318 -9.30 1.65 4.46
CA ALA A 318 -8.89 2.69 3.52
C ALA A 318 -10.07 3.59 3.12
N THR A 319 -9.77 4.84 2.74
CA THR A 319 -10.76 5.75 2.16
C THR A 319 -11.09 5.31 0.73
N GLY A 320 -12.36 5.41 0.33
CA GLY A 320 -12.81 5.12 -1.03
C GLY A 320 -14.02 5.97 -1.41
N ILE A 321 -13.86 6.87 -2.38
CA ILE A 321 -14.92 7.73 -2.91
C ILE A 321 -14.84 7.72 -4.44
N LEU A 322 -15.99 7.49 -5.09
CA LEU A 322 -16.14 7.47 -6.54
C LEU A 322 -17.12 8.56 -6.96
N ALA A 323 -16.72 9.44 -7.87
CA ALA A 323 -17.56 10.54 -8.36
C ALA A 323 -17.42 10.70 -9.87
N GLY A 324 -18.54 10.93 -10.56
CA GLY A 324 -18.58 11.02 -12.03
C GLY A 324 -19.94 10.66 -12.59
N THR A 325 -20.11 10.82 -13.90
CA THR A 325 -21.37 10.53 -14.60
C THR A 325 -21.68 9.04 -14.70
N HIS A 326 -20.69 8.17 -14.47
CA HIS A 326 -20.85 6.71 -14.48
C HIS A 326 -21.18 6.12 -13.11
N PHE A 327 -21.09 6.91 -12.04
CA PHE A 327 -21.29 6.44 -10.67
C PHE A 327 -22.61 6.95 -10.08
N LYS A 328 -23.20 6.14 -9.21
CA LYS A 328 -24.33 6.52 -8.37
C LYS A 328 -23.96 7.70 -7.47
N ARG A 329 -24.93 8.56 -7.16
CA ARG A 329 -24.72 9.78 -6.37
C ARG A 329 -25.32 9.70 -4.98
N GLY A 330 -24.54 10.09 -3.98
CA GLY A 330 -25.00 10.18 -2.59
C GLY A 330 -25.36 8.83 -1.97
N VAL A 331 -24.82 7.73 -2.51
CA VAL A 331 -25.09 6.37 -2.05
C VAL A 331 -23.79 5.78 -1.50
N PRO A 332 -23.71 5.45 -0.20
CA PRO A 332 -22.61 4.65 0.32
C PRO A 332 -22.74 3.20 -0.17
N SER A 333 -21.64 2.59 -0.58
CA SER A 333 -21.56 1.14 -0.79
C SER A 333 -21.17 0.46 0.52
N THR A 334 -21.91 -0.57 0.91
CA THR A 334 -21.57 -1.45 2.04
C THR A 334 -20.93 -2.75 1.57
N THR A 335 -20.72 -2.91 0.26
CA THR A 335 -20.07 -4.10 -0.31
C THR A 335 -18.55 -3.98 -0.08
N PRO A 336 -17.89 -5.00 0.48
CA PRO A 336 -16.44 -5.01 0.62
C PRO A 336 -15.73 -4.76 -0.70
N SER A 337 -14.70 -3.92 -0.65
CA SER A 337 -13.87 -3.53 -1.79
C SER A 337 -12.45 -3.24 -1.31
N SER A 338 -11.51 -3.17 -2.25
CA SER A 338 -10.11 -2.84 -1.97
C SER A 338 -9.51 -2.02 -3.11
N ILE A 339 -8.33 -1.44 -2.88
CA ILE A 339 -7.58 -0.65 -3.87
C ILE A 339 -7.35 -1.41 -5.18
N VAL A 340 -7.31 -2.74 -5.14
CA VAL A 340 -7.15 -3.58 -6.34
C VAL A 340 -8.35 -3.51 -7.29
N ASP A 341 -9.52 -3.09 -6.81
CA ASP A 341 -10.75 -2.96 -7.60
C ASP A 341 -10.82 -1.64 -8.38
N LEU A 342 -9.97 -0.66 -8.03
CA LEU A 342 -9.99 0.68 -8.64
C LEU A 342 -9.55 0.63 -10.10
N ALA A 343 -8.48 -0.11 -10.42
CA ALA A 343 -7.96 -0.20 -11.78
C ALA A 343 -8.94 -0.91 -12.75
N PRO A 344 -9.51 -2.09 -12.44
CA PRO A 344 -10.57 -2.70 -13.24
C PRO A 344 -11.78 -1.76 -13.45
N THR A 345 -12.18 -1.04 -12.40
CA THR A 345 -13.30 -0.09 -12.48
C THR A 345 -12.98 1.10 -13.40
N ALA A 346 -11.78 1.67 -13.30
CA ALA A 346 -11.33 2.74 -14.19
C ALA A 346 -11.23 2.28 -15.66
N LEU A 347 -10.67 1.08 -15.91
CA LEU A 347 -10.62 0.51 -17.26
C LEU A 347 -12.03 0.31 -17.85
N ARG A 348 -12.98 -0.17 -17.05
CA ARG A 348 -14.38 -0.33 -17.48
C ARG A 348 -15.03 0.98 -17.91
N ILE A 349 -14.71 2.09 -17.24
CA ILE A 349 -15.19 3.44 -17.59
C ILE A 349 -14.57 3.89 -18.92
N LEU A 350 -13.28 3.60 -19.13
CA LEU A 350 -12.56 3.90 -20.37
C LEU A 350 -12.94 2.97 -21.55
N GLY A 351 -13.85 2.00 -21.33
CA GLY A 351 -14.25 1.03 -22.34
C GLY A 351 -13.19 -0.03 -22.64
N ILE A 352 -12.23 -0.22 -21.73
CA ILE A 352 -11.17 -1.23 -21.83
C ILE A 352 -11.56 -2.41 -20.95
N ALA A 353 -11.48 -3.63 -21.50
CA ALA A 353 -11.71 -4.84 -20.74
C ALA A 353 -10.54 -5.07 -19.75
N PRO A 354 -10.80 -5.25 -18.44
CA PRO A 354 -9.76 -5.60 -17.48
C PRO A 354 -9.09 -6.93 -17.89
N PRO A 355 -7.74 -7.02 -17.93
CA PRO A 355 -7.06 -8.27 -18.18
C PRO A 355 -7.37 -9.32 -17.10
N ALA A 356 -7.42 -10.60 -17.48
CA ALA A 356 -7.65 -11.71 -16.55
C ALA A 356 -6.57 -11.85 -15.45
N THR A 357 -5.43 -11.17 -15.61
CA THR A 357 -4.36 -11.10 -14.60
C THR A 357 -4.67 -10.14 -13.45
N MET A 358 -5.67 -9.26 -13.58
CA MET A 358 -6.12 -8.41 -12.48
C MET A 358 -6.92 -9.24 -11.47
N THR A 359 -6.59 -9.08 -10.18
CA THR A 359 -7.24 -9.79 -9.08
C THR A 359 -8.42 -9.04 -8.49
N GLY A 360 -8.53 -7.73 -8.75
CA GLY A 360 -9.69 -6.93 -8.38
C GLY A 360 -10.85 -7.11 -9.34
N ARG A 361 -12.05 -6.77 -8.88
CA ARG A 361 -13.28 -6.74 -9.67
C ARG A 361 -13.65 -5.33 -10.08
N VAL A 362 -14.54 -5.23 -11.06
CA VAL A 362 -15.27 -3.98 -11.30
C VAL A 362 -16.25 -3.77 -10.14
N LEU A 363 -16.25 -2.57 -9.54
CA LEU A 363 -17.21 -2.17 -8.52
C LEU A 363 -18.57 -1.83 -9.16
N SER A 364 -19.21 -2.84 -9.74
CA SER A 364 -20.45 -2.69 -10.51
C SER A 364 -21.58 -2.11 -9.68
N GLU A 365 -21.65 -2.40 -8.38
CA GLU A 365 -22.64 -1.87 -7.45
C GLU A 365 -22.60 -0.34 -7.35
N CYS A 366 -21.45 0.28 -7.63
CA CYS A 366 -21.26 1.72 -7.62
C CYS A 366 -21.64 2.38 -8.95
N LEU A 367 -21.82 1.63 -10.03
CA LEU A 367 -22.13 2.17 -11.36
C LEU A 367 -23.60 2.53 -11.49
N GLU A 368 -23.89 3.67 -12.12
CA GLU A 368 -25.25 4.22 -12.30
C GLU A 368 -26.20 3.23 -13.00
N GLN A 369 -25.69 2.45 -13.95
CA GLN A 369 -26.48 1.49 -14.74
C GLN A 369 -26.74 0.16 -14.01
N SER A 370 -26.14 -0.05 -12.83
CA SER A 370 -26.27 -1.31 -12.10
C SER A 370 -27.38 -1.24 -11.05
N VAL A 371 -28.25 -2.24 -11.05
CA VAL A 371 -29.30 -2.42 -10.05
C VAL A 371 -28.99 -3.53 -9.04
N GLU A 372 -27.90 -4.26 -9.24
CA GLU A 372 -27.57 -5.43 -8.44
C GLU A 372 -26.47 -5.10 -7.42
N THR A 373 -26.73 -5.46 -6.16
CA THR A 373 -25.74 -5.45 -5.09
C THR A 373 -25.22 -6.88 -4.93
N PRO A 374 -23.91 -7.12 -5.09
CA PRO A 374 -23.32 -8.42 -4.88
C PRO A 374 -23.63 -8.98 -3.49
N SER A 375 -23.82 -10.30 -3.41
CA SER A 375 -23.88 -10.96 -2.10
C SER A 375 -22.51 -10.98 -1.43
N VAL A 376 -22.52 -10.85 -0.11
CA VAL A 376 -21.31 -10.86 0.73
C VAL A 376 -21.38 -12.08 1.63
N VAL A 377 -20.30 -12.85 1.69
CA VAL A 377 -20.14 -13.96 2.64
C VAL A 377 -18.96 -13.67 3.55
N GLU A 378 -19.21 -13.67 4.86
CA GLU A 378 -18.14 -13.56 5.86
C GLU A 378 -17.44 -14.91 6.01
N GLU A 379 -16.11 -14.87 6.02
CA GLU A 379 -15.23 -16.03 6.18
C GLU A 379 -14.33 -15.80 7.40
N VAL A 380 -14.28 -16.78 8.28
CA VAL A 380 -13.43 -16.75 9.48
C VAL A 380 -12.61 -18.03 9.50
N GLU A 381 -11.29 -17.86 9.48
CA GLU A 381 -10.34 -18.96 9.63
C GLU A 381 -9.65 -18.86 10.99
N GLU A 382 -9.37 -20.01 11.59
CA GLU A 382 -8.67 -20.12 12.86
C GLU A 382 -7.54 -21.15 12.74
N ALA A 383 -6.39 -20.82 13.31
CA ALA A 383 -5.23 -21.71 13.42
C ALA A 383 -4.59 -21.53 14.79
N GLY A 384 -3.89 -22.54 15.29
CA GLY A 384 -3.17 -22.41 16.55
C GLY A 384 -2.40 -23.64 17.01
N THR A 385 -1.54 -23.42 17.99
CA THR A 385 -0.73 -24.47 18.61
C THR A 385 -0.48 -24.13 20.08
N GLY A 386 -0.53 -25.13 20.97
CA GLY A 386 -0.36 -24.91 22.41
C GLY A 386 -1.33 -23.85 22.97
N ARG A 387 -0.80 -22.73 23.47
CA ARG A 387 -1.58 -21.55 23.92
C ARG A 387 -1.79 -20.49 22.84
N TYR A 388 -0.98 -20.50 21.79
CA TYR A 388 -1.08 -19.56 20.69
C TYR A 388 -2.31 -19.86 19.83
N ARG A 389 -3.12 -18.83 19.56
CA ARG A 389 -4.29 -18.87 18.67
C ARG A 389 -4.26 -17.64 17.78
N GLN A 390 -4.64 -17.82 16.52
CA GLN A 390 -4.88 -16.70 15.62
C GLN A 390 -6.17 -16.89 14.84
N ARG A 391 -6.78 -15.77 14.48
CA ARG A 391 -8.04 -15.69 13.76
C ARG A 391 -7.91 -14.68 12.62
N LEU A 392 -8.29 -15.10 11.42
CA LEU A 392 -8.32 -14.26 10.22
C LEU A 392 -9.77 -14.04 9.79
N ARG A 393 -10.14 -12.80 9.50
CA ARG A 393 -11.45 -12.41 8.98
C ARG A 393 -11.31 -11.96 7.53
N ARG A 394 -12.16 -12.52 6.67
CA ARG A 394 -12.25 -12.16 5.27
C ARG A 394 -13.69 -11.95 4.87
N ALA A 395 -13.90 -11.14 3.85
CA ALA A 395 -15.17 -11.03 3.17
C ALA A 395 -15.05 -11.50 1.72
N ALA A 396 -16.06 -12.24 1.29
CA ALA A 396 -16.19 -12.79 -0.05
C ALA A 396 -17.25 -12.05 -0.84
N VAL A 397 -16.91 -11.60 -2.04
CA VAL A 397 -17.84 -10.98 -2.99
C VAL A 397 -17.70 -11.68 -4.33
N GLY A 398 -18.58 -12.65 -4.59
CA GLY A 398 -18.38 -13.58 -5.70
C GLY A 398 -17.08 -14.38 -5.53
N GLU A 399 -16.20 -14.33 -6.52
CA GLU A 399 -14.89 -14.99 -6.50
C GLU A 399 -13.81 -14.16 -5.79
N ASN A 400 -14.06 -12.87 -5.55
CA ASN A 400 -13.09 -12.00 -4.89
C ASN A 400 -13.13 -12.19 -3.38
N ARG A 401 -11.97 -12.02 -2.75
CA ARG A 401 -11.78 -12.09 -1.30
C ARG A 401 -11.08 -10.82 -0.83
N TYR A 402 -11.45 -10.36 0.36
CA TYR A 402 -10.87 -9.18 1.00
C TYR A 402 -10.50 -9.55 2.43
N VAL A 403 -9.30 -9.14 2.87
CA VAL A 403 -8.89 -9.30 4.26
C VAL A 403 -9.46 -8.13 5.06
N GLU A 404 -10.21 -8.42 6.12
CA GLU A 404 -10.77 -7.40 7.00
C GLU A 404 -9.87 -7.17 8.23
N GLY A 405 -9.15 -8.22 8.63
CA GLY A 405 -8.14 -8.14 9.67
C GLY A 405 -7.79 -9.51 10.23
N ALA A 406 -6.75 -9.55 11.05
CA ALA A 406 -6.33 -10.75 11.76
C ALA A 406 -5.83 -10.40 13.16
N GLU A 407 -6.08 -11.30 14.10
CA GLU A 407 -5.68 -11.16 15.50
C GLU A 407 -5.00 -12.44 15.98
N ALA A 408 -4.08 -12.29 16.94
CA ALA A 408 -3.44 -13.42 17.60
C ALA A 408 -3.36 -13.21 19.12
N GLN A 409 -3.43 -14.31 19.86
CA GLN A 409 -3.40 -14.37 21.32
C GLN A 409 -2.47 -15.52 21.75
N SER A 410 -1.71 -15.34 22.83
CA SER A 410 -0.66 -16.28 23.27
C SER A 410 -0.59 -16.39 24.80
#